data_AF-A0A7Y4MQF4-F1
#
_entry.id   AF-A0A7Y4MQF4-F1
#
_cell.length_a   1.000
_cell.length_b   1.000
_cell.length_c   1.000
_cell.angle_alpha   90.00
_cell.angle_beta   90.00
_cell.angle_gamma   90.00
#
_symmetry.space_group_name_H-M   'P 1'
#
loop_
_entity.id
_entity.type
_entity.pdbx_description
1 polymer ?
#
loop_
_entity_poly.entity_id
_entity_poly.type
_entity_poly.pdbx_seq_one_letter_code
_entity_poly.pdbx_strand_id
1 'polypeptide(L)'
;MSFPRAVAFLWAATWRNRIRRQLERLRKPRYLLGALVGAAYLYSVFFRRLDFRGSVGTVSEGVRLFAELSLIGSALGTLFAAWALGRDRPSLTFSETEVVQLFPAPVPRRALLQYKLVRGLLGTSLGALFATLFLGRTISPHPVLFFVGACLALGTLYLHSTAASFVRTRLSAWGLWGQVARWGAVGGVLALVALAVFTSLREHPVPEDLSSGRALRGWLQALMASPGVAAVLWPGRLLVAPALAQSVSDFLWALPPALALMAAHYGWVLWAEVPFEETAVVRAESRSRERMLRASGRMTRVGSLTLSRPPFRLLPRGRPEVALIWKNLIARKRMGGGFAVFLAFIILGGAIAAMMGDTRLFTDTRRVLGPVALALSVMLTVVGPSAFRMDLRMDLPKLDLLRAMPLTGRQVVRAQLAASSLALATFQLALLAVALVLGPGVEASRLGGWWWPGGLALAFLLPAVSLSGLFVQNAAVVLFPSWVPADTGERARGIEAMGQRLLAVVGTLVVMLVGLIPAGLVALVVGLPVSALLGPWALPVAGFVAAGVLVGEVWLGVMALGRAFERLDVSEDRPE
;
A
#
# COMPACT_ATOMS: atom_id res chain seq x y z
N MET A 1 20.44 -26.70 -28.41
CA MET A 1 20.63 -25.43 -27.63
C MET A 1 20.49 -25.78 -26.15
N SER A 2 21.43 -25.38 -25.28
CA SER A 2 21.30 -25.68 -23.84
C SER A 2 20.17 -24.87 -23.21
N PHE A 3 19.50 -25.42 -22.18
CA PHE A 3 18.39 -24.75 -21.49
C PHE A 3 18.73 -23.32 -21.00
N PRO A 4 19.93 -23.05 -20.43
CA PRO A 4 20.31 -21.68 -20.05
C PRO A 4 20.37 -20.70 -21.22
N ARG A 5 20.86 -21.14 -22.39
CA ARG A 5 20.91 -20.30 -23.60
C ARG A 5 19.51 -19.98 -24.12
N ALA A 6 18.60 -20.96 -24.09
CA ALA A 6 17.20 -20.74 -24.46
C ALA A 6 16.50 -19.75 -23.51
N VAL A 7 16.75 -19.86 -22.20
CA VAL A 7 16.24 -18.92 -21.19
C VAL A 7 16.78 -17.51 -21.42
N ALA A 8 18.08 -17.37 -21.67
CA ALA A 8 18.69 -16.07 -21.94
C ALA A 8 18.09 -15.42 -23.20
N PHE A 9 17.90 -16.20 -24.27
CA PHE A 9 17.21 -15.74 -25.47
C PHE A 9 15.77 -15.30 -25.18
N LEU A 10 14.99 -16.11 -24.45
CA LEU A 10 13.62 -15.78 -24.07
C LEU A 10 13.54 -14.46 -23.31
N TRP A 11 14.43 -14.25 -22.33
CA TRP A 11 14.47 -13.01 -21.55
C TRP A 11 14.87 -11.82 -22.41
N ALA A 12 15.92 -11.94 -23.23
CA ALA A 12 16.35 -10.88 -24.13
C ALA A 12 15.25 -10.50 -25.14
N ALA A 13 14.62 -11.50 -25.77
CA ALA A 13 13.52 -11.29 -26.71
C ALA A 13 12.29 -10.65 -26.02
N THR A 14 11.95 -11.09 -24.81
CA THR A 14 10.84 -10.50 -24.03
C THR A 14 11.12 -9.04 -23.70
N TRP A 15 12.35 -8.72 -23.27
CA TRP A 15 12.76 -7.34 -23.00
C TRP A 15 12.74 -6.47 -24.25
N ARG A 16 13.30 -6.97 -25.37
CA ARG A 16 13.29 -6.28 -26.67
C ARG A 16 11.87 -6.01 -27.15
N ASN A 17 11.00 -7.02 -27.12
CA ASN A 17 9.60 -6.89 -27.54
C ASN A 17 8.84 -5.91 -26.64
N ARG A 18 9.12 -5.90 -25.33
CA ARG A 18 8.53 -4.95 -24.40
C ARG A 18 8.94 -3.52 -24.71
N ILE A 19 10.22 -3.27 -24.95
CA ILE A 19 10.72 -1.94 -25.31
C ILE A 19 10.12 -1.49 -26.64
N ARG A 20 10.12 -2.37 -27.65
CA ARG A 20 9.51 -2.09 -28.97
C ARG A 20 8.03 -1.71 -28.84
N ARG A 21 7.23 -2.50 -28.12
CA ARG A 21 5.81 -2.21 -27.89
C ARG A 21 5.60 -0.90 -27.10
N GLN A 22 6.50 -0.57 -26.18
CA GLN A 22 6.46 0.73 -25.47
C GLN A 22 6.76 1.89 -26.42
N LEU A 23 7.77 1.77 -27.28
CA LEU A 23 8.10 2.79 -28.28
C LEU A 23 6.98 2.98 -29.31
N GLU A 24 6.36 1.88 -29.77
CA GLU A 24 5.21 1.94 -30.68
C GLU A 24 4.02 2.67 -30.05
N ARG A 25 3.79 2.53 -28.75
CA ARG A 25 2.74 3.27 -28.03
C ARG A 25 2.98 4.77 -27.97
N LEU A 26 4.24 5.22 -27.93
CA LEU A 26 4.59 6.65 -27.93
C LEU A 26 4.11 7.39 -29.18
N ARG A 27 3.73 6.67 -30.24
CA ARG A 27 3.11 7.28 -31.43
C ARG A 27 1.74 7.89 -31.12
N LYS A 28 0.97 7.38 -30.14
CA LYS A 28 -0.30 8.02 -29.76
C LYS A 28 -0.01 9.12 -28.70
N PRO A 29 -0.51 10.35 -28.87
CA PRO A 29 -0.09 11.53 -28.10
C PRO A 29 -0.28 11.38 -26.57
N ARG A 30 -1.33 10.66 -26.13
CA ARG A 30 -1.59 10.37 -24.72
C ARG A 30 -0.47 9.59 -24.03
N TYR A 31 0.18 8.68 -24.75
CA TYR A 31 1.29 7.88 -24.21
C TYR A 31 2.57 8.75 -24.26
N LEU A 32 2.80 9.54 -25.30
CA LEU A 32 3.93 10.48 -25.34
C LEU A 32 3.93 11.45 -24.15
N LEU A 33 2.79 12.11 -23.90
CA LEU A 33 2.64 13.09 -22.82
C LEU A 33 2.81 12.43 -21.45
N GLY A 34 2.27 11.22 -21.28
CA GLY A 34 2.53 10.37 -20.12
C GLY A 34 4.00 10.02 -19.95
N ALA A 35 4.70 9.63 -21.01
CA ALA A 35 6.13 9.32 -20.95
C ALA A 35 6.98 10.53 -20.57
N LEU A 36 6.68 11.71 -21.14
CA LEU A 36 7.40 12.95 -20.84
C LEU A 36 7.24 13.35 -19.38
N VAL A 37 6.02 13.35 -18.84
CA VAL A 37 5.78 13.67 -17.43
C VAL A 37 6.40 12.61 -16.51
N GLY A 38 6.27 11.34 -16.87
CA GLY A 38 6.92 10.25 -16.13
C GLY A 38 8.44 10.41 -16.10
N ALA A 39 9.05 10.73 -17.23
CA ALA A 39 10.49 10.96 -17.36
C ALA A 39 10.92 12.23 -16.61
N ALA A 40 10.18 13.34 -16.71
CA ALA A 40 10.46 14.57 -15.97
C ALA A 40 10.38 14.36 -14.45
N TYR A 41 9.38 13.59 -13.98
CA TYR A 41 9.29 13.19 -12.59
C TYR A 41 10.46 12.29 -12.17
N LEU A 42 10.80 11.29 -12.99
CA LEU A 42 11.97 10.45 -12.71
C LEU A 42 13.25 11.31 -12.65
N TYR A 43 13.41 12.25 -13.58
CA TYR A 43 14.53 13.18 -13.58
C TYR A 43 14.56 14.04 -12.31
N SER A 44 13.46 14.68 -11.94
CA SER A 44 13.40 15.57 -10.77
C SER A 44 13.60 14.84 -9.44
N VAL A 45 13.04 13.63 -9.30
CA VAL A 45 13.10 12.87 -8.04
C VAL A 45 14.42 12.10 -7.93
N PHE A 46 14.86 11.46 -9.01
CA PHE A 46 16.03 10.60 -9.01
C PHE A 46 17.25 11.36 -9.53
N PHE A 47 17.28 11.72 -10.82
CA PHE A 47 18.50 12.17 -11.49
C PHE A 47 19.01 13.55 -11.05
N ARG A 48 18.12 14.50 -10.72
CA ARG A 48 18.50 15.82 -10.18
C ARG A 48 19.11 15.71 -8.78
N ARG A 49 18.80 14.64 -8.05
CA ARG A 49 19.36 14.35 -6.72
C ARG A 49 20.60 13.46 -6.77
N LEU A 50 21.02 13.02 -7.97
CA LEU A 50 22.27 12.28 -8.21
C LEU A 50 23.48 13.21 -8.34
N ASP A 51 23.41 14.47 -7.89
CA ASP A 51 24.60 15.32 -7.84
C ASP A 51 25.58 14.75 -6.80
N PHE A 52 26.52 13.93 -7.28
CA PHE A 52 27.46 13.10 -6.49
C PHE A 52 28.49 13.93 -5.68
N ARG A 53 28.41 15.25 -5.74
CA ARG A 53 29.38 16.19 -5.14
C ARG A 53 28.90 16.81 -3.82
N GLY A 54 27.64 16.58 -3.43
CA GLY A 54 27.12 17.08 -2.16
C GLY A 54 27.44 16.15 -1.00
N SER A 55 28.20 16.63 0.00
CA SER A 55 28.31 15.98 1.31
C SER A 55 26.90 15.68 1.84
N VAL A 56 26.62 14.41 2.12
CA VAL A 56 25.38 14.01 2.79
C VAL A 56 25.47 14.65 4.18
N GLY A 57 24.63 15.66 4.44
CA GLY A 57 24.51 16.23 5.78
C GLY A 57 24.33 15.09 6.78
N THR A 58 25.07 15.13 7.88
CA THR A 58 25.06 14.10 8.92
C THR A 58 23.61 13.80 9.30
N VAL A 59 23.13 12.62 8.91
CA VAL A 59 21.77 12.19 9.22
C VAL A 59 21.67 12.08 10.73
N SER A 60 20.63 12.72 11.31
CA SER A 60 20.39 12.64 12.75
C SER A 60 20.38 11.19 13.21
N GLU A 61 21.09 10.87 14.29
CA GLU A 61 21.15 9.52 14.86
C GLU A 61 19.76 8.93 15.12
N GLY A 62 18.76 9.75 15.41
CA GLY A 62 17.37 9.30 15.59
C GLY A 62 16.74 8.77 14.30
N VAL A 63 17.01 9.40 13.15
CA VAL A 63 16.54 8.94 11.84
C VAL A 63 17.22 7.63 11.46
N ARG A 64 18.50 7.49 11.79
CA ARG A 64 19.27 6.25 11.56
C ARG A 64 18.74 5.09 12.40
N LEU A 65 18.52 5.30 13.71
CA LEU A 65 17.93 4.32 14.61
C LEU A 65 16.54 3.88 14.13
N PHE A 66 15.71 4.85 13.71
CA PHE A 66 14.38 4.57 13.17
C PHE A 66 14.44 3.75 11.88
N ALA A 67 15.35 4.09 10.96
CA ALA A 67 15.53 3.35 9.71
C ALA A 67 16.02 1.92 9.95
N GLU A 68 16.97 1.74 10.86
CA GLU A 68 17.46 0.42 11.29
C GLU A 68 16.33 -0.43 11.88
N LEU A 69 15.58 0.10 12.85
CA LEU A 69 14.44 -0.59 13.47
C LEU A 69 13.35 -0.92 12.44
N SER A 70 13.08 -0.01 11.52
CA SER A 70 12.08 -0.23 10.46
C SER A 70 12.49 -1.35 9.51
N LEU A 71 13.78 -1.40 9.10
CA LEU A 71 14.29 -2.44 8.23
C LEU A 71 14.33 -3.81 8.92
N ILE A 72 14.81 -3.86 10.17
CA ILE A 72 14.81 -5.09 10.98
C ILE A 72 13.38 -5.57 11.22
N GLY A 73 12.49 -4.68 11.65
CA GLY A 73 11.08 -4.98 11.88
C GLY A 73 10.37 -5.44 10.61
N SER A 74 10.66 -4.83 9.46
CA SER A 74 10.13 -5.28 8.17
C SER A 74 10.67 -6.66 7.77
N ALA A 75 11.95 -6.94 8.00
CA ALA A 75 12.55 -8.24 7.72
C ALA A 75 11.91 -9.34 8.58
N LEU A 76 11.88 -9.15 9.91
CA LEU A 76 11.25 -10.08 10.85
C LEU A 76 9.75 -10.25 10.59
N GLY A 77 9.05 -9.15 10.30
CA GLY A 77 7.64 -9.19 9.93
C GLY A 77 7.39 -9.99 8.65
N THR A 78 8.29 -9.90 7.67
CA THR A 78 8.22 -10.70 6.43
C THR A 78 8.46 -12.18 6.69
N LEU A 79 9.46 -12.51 7.53
CA LEU A 79 9.72 -13.89 7.97
C LEU A 79 8.48 -14.48 8.65
N PHE A 80 7.90 -13.76 9.62
CA PHE A 80 6.71 -14.21 10.34
C PHE A 80 5.48 -14.32 9.42
N ALA A 81 5.24 -13.33 8.57
CA ALA A 81 4.11 -13.32 7.64
C ALA A 81 4.16 -14.49 6.64
N ALA A 82 5.35 -14.93 6.23
CA ALA A 82 5.52 -16.11 5.38
C ALA A 82 4.94 -17.39 6.01
N TRP A 83 4.98 -17.47 7.35
CA TRP A 83 4.45 -18.60 8.12
C TRP A 83 3.02 -18.42 8.61
N ALA A 84 2.61 -17.23 9.03
CA ALA A 84 1.29 -16.99 9.60
C ALA A 84 0.21 -16.68 8.53
N LEU A 85 0.55 -15.86 7.52
CA LEU A 85 -0.43 -15.24 6.60
C LEU A 85 -0.37 -15.78 5.17
N GLY A 86 0.65 -16.55 4.82
CA GLY A 86 0.79 -17.09 3.47
C GLY A 86 -0.31 -18.12 3.13
N ARG A 87 -0.60 -18.28 1.83
CA ARG A 87 -1.55 -19.28 1.31
C ARG A 87 -0.92 -20.67 1.21
N ASP A 88 -1.62 -21.72 1.61
CA ASP A 88 -1.09 -23.10 1.73
C ASP A 88 -0.92 -23.80 0.38
N ARG A 89 -0.17 -23.13 -0.51
CA ARG A 89 0.14 -23.56 -1.88
C ARG A 89 1.52 -22.99 -2.26
N PRO A 90 2.25 -23.65 -3.16
CA PRO A 90 3.58 -23.20 -3.58
C PRO A 90 3.53 -21.78 -4.18
N SER A 91 4.48 -20.95 -3.77
CA SER A 91 4.57 -19.53 -4.19
C SER A 91 5.10 -19.37 -5.62
N LEU A 92 5.87 -20.34 -6.12
CA LEU A 92 6.37 -20.34 -7.50
C LEU A 92 5.22 -20.52 -8.48
N THR A 93 5.04 -19.54 -9.35
CA THR A 93 3.98 -19.56 -10.35
C THR A 93 4.54 -19.50 -11.75
N PHE A 94 4.13 -20.47 -12.56
CA PHE A 94 4.33 -20.45 -13.99
C PHE A 94 3.17 -19.68 -14.63
N SER A 95 3.52 -18.94 -15.69
CA SER A 95 2.54 -18.43 -16.64
C SER A 95 2.09 -19.58 -17.53
N GLU A 96 0.91 -19.44 -18.12
CA GLU A 96 0.33 -20.41 -19.05
C GLU A 96 1.28 -20.77 -20.19
N THR A 97 1.88 -19.76 -20.81
CA THR A 97 2.86 -19.94 -21.88
C THR A 97 4.09 -20.72 -21.41
N GLU A 98 4.55 -20.48 -20.18
CA GLU A 98 5.67 -21.25 -19.62
C GLU A 98 5.29 -22.69 -19.31
N VAL A 99 4.06 -22.97 -18.87
CA VAL A 99 3.61 -24.36 -18.66
C VAL A 99 3.55 -25.09 -20.01
N VAL A 100 2.88 -24.50 -21.00
CA VAL A 100 2.70 -25.10 -22.33
C VAL A 100 4.04 -25.30 -23.06
N GLN A 101 5.02 -24.40 -22.88
CA GLN A 101 6.29 -24.49 -23.61
C GLN A 101 7.42 -25.18 -22.82
N LEU A 102 7.48 -25.02 -21.49
CA LEU A 102 8.62 -25.51 -20.70
C LEU A 102 8.38 -26.87 -20.05
N PHE A 103 7.13 -27.25 -19.75
CA PHE A 103 6.83 -28.54 -19.10
C PHE A 103 6.88 -29.73 -20.07
N PRO A 104 6.46 -29.63 -21.35
CA PRO A 104 6.66 -30.73 -22.30
C PRO A 104 8.09 -30.82 -22.83
N ALA A 105 8.94 -29.81 -22.57
CA ALA A 105 10.35 -29.86 -22.97
C ALA A 105 11.11 -30.86 -22.08
N PRO A 106 12.15 -31.55 -22.60
CA PRO A 106 12.97 -32.49 -21.84
C PRO A 106 13.93 -31.74 -20.89
N VAL A 107 13.37 -31.04 -19.90
CA VAL A 107 14.08 -30.19 -18.96
C VAL A 107 13.84 -30.72 -17.54
N PRO A 108 14.89 -30.95 -16.73
CA PRO A 108 14.71 -31.45 -15.38
C PRO A 108 13.99 -30.42 -14.50
N ARG A 109 13.18 -30.90 -13.56
CA ARG A 109 12.42 -30.08 -12.58
C ARG A 109 13.29 -29.04 -11.87
N ARG A 110 14.48 -29.46 -11.44
CA ARG A 110 15.48 -28.59 -10.80
C ARG A 110 15.86 -27.40 -11.68
N ALA A 111 15.97 -27.58 -13.00
CA ALA A 111 16.28 -26.49 -13.92
C ALA A 111 15.09 -25.53 -14.09
N LEU A 112 13.85 -26.02 -14.09
CA LEU A 112 12.65 -25.16 -14.09
C LEU A 112 12.51 -24.36 -12.80
N LEU A 113 12.84 -24.99 -11.66
CA LEU A 113 12.87 -24.34 -10.36
C LEU A 113 13.95 -23.26 -10.30
N GLN A 114 15.18 -23.55 -10.72
CA GLN A 114 16.27 -22.57 -10.80
C GLN A 114 15.91 -21.40 -11.73
N TYR A 115 15.35 -21.69 -12.91
CA TYR A 115 14.85 -20.66 -13.83
C TYR A 115 13.90 -19.69 -13.12
N LYS A 116 12.97 -20.21 -12.32
CA LYS A 116 12.03 -19.38 -11.56
C LYS A 116 12.66 -18.64 -10.39
N LEU A 117 13.59 -19.27 -9.67
CA LEU A 117 14.32 -18.63 -8.59
C LEU A 117 15.13 -17.45 -9.11
N VAL A 118 15.90 -17.63 -10.20
CA VAL A 118 16.68 -16.54 -10.82
C VAL A 118 15.78 -15.43 -11.31
N ARG A 119 14.65 -15.76 -11.96
CA ARG A 119 13.67 -14.74 -12.38
C ARG A 119 13.11 -13.94 -11.21
N GLY A 120 12.86 -14.59 -10.07
CA GLY A 120 12.44 -13.95 -8.83
C GLY A 120 13.53 -13.06 -8.23
N LEU A 121 14.76 -13.56 -8.18
CA LEU A 121 15.93 -12.81 -7.69
C LEU A 121 16.21 -11.55 -8.53
N LEU A 122 16.08 -11.63 -9.86
CA LEU A 122 16.15 -10.44 -10.72
C LEU A 122 15.06 -9.42 -10.37
N GLY A 123 13.86 -9.90 -10.02
CA GLY A 123 12.76 -9.07 -9.52
C GLY A 123 13.09 -8.40 -8.18
N THR A 124 13.73 -9.12 -7.25
CA THR A 124 14.15 -8.56 -5.97
C THR A 124 15.33 -7.59 -6.12
N SER A 125 16.27 -7.84 -7.03
CA SER A 125 17.35 -6.89 -7.35
C SER A 125 16.82 -5.58 -7.91
N LEU A 126 15.78 -5.64 -8.76
CA LEU A 126 15.10 -4.42 -9.20
C LEU A 126 14.43 -3.69 -8.03
N GLY A 127 13.82 -4.42 -7.10
CA GLY A 127 13.29 -3.86 -5.85
C GLY A 127 14.38 -3.22 -4.98
N ALA A 128 15.54 -3.87 -4.85
CA ALA A 128 16.71 -3.36 -4.16
C ALA A 128 17.23 -2.07 -4.82
N LEU A 129 17.24 -1.99 -6.15
CA LEU A 129 17.63 -0.79 -6.88
C LEU A 129 16.75 0.39 -6.49
N PHE A 130 15.42 0.21 -6.50
CA PHE A 130 14.51 1.25 -6.04
C PHE A 130 14.74 1.59 -4.56
N ALA A 131 14.91 0.61 -3.69
CA ALA A 131 15.23 0.86 -2.28
C ALA A 131 16.52 1.69 -2.13
N THR A 132 17.57 1.40 -2.89
CA THR A 132 18.80 2.21 -2.89
C THR A 132 18.56 3.64 -3.35
N LEU A 133 17.77 3.81 -4.41
CA LEU A 133 17.47 5.12 -4.96
C LEU A 133 16.64 6.00 -4.00
N PHE A 134 15.71 5.40 -3.25
CA PHE A 134 14.85 6.13 -2.31
C PHE A 134 15.43 6.26 -0.90
N LEU A 135 15.97 5.17 -0.34
CA LEU A 135 16.43 5.05 1.05
C LEU A 135 17.96 5.05 1.17
N GLY A 136 18.68 4.53 0.17
CA GLY A 136 20.13 4.33 0.25
C GLY A 136 20.88 5.59 0.65
N ARG A 137 20.50 6.75 0.09
CA ARG A 137 21.12 8.06 0.38
C ARG A 137 20.87 8.60 1.79
N THR A 138 19.78 8.16 2.44
CA THR A 138 19.42 8.59 3.81
C THR A 138 20.02 7.69 4.89
N ILE A 139 20.51 6.50 4.52
CA ILE A 139 20.86 5.44 5.47
C ILE A 139 22.34 5.08 5.39
N SER A 140 22.91 5.04 4.18
CA SER A 140 24.32 4.70 3.96
C SER A 140 25.01 5.78 3.12
N PRO A 141 26.26 6.16 3.47
CA PRO A 141 27.07 7.06 2.66
C PRO A 141 27.46 6.43 1.31
N HIS A 142 27.40 5.10 1.18
CA HIS A 142 27.81 4.36 -0.02
C HIS A 142 26.61 3.64 -0.67
N PRO A 143 25.93 4.26 -1.66
CA PRO A 143 24.72 3.70 -2.26
C PRO A 143 24.97 2.35 -2.94
N VAL A 144 26.17 2.11 -3.47
CA VAL A 144 26.54 0.82 -4.07
C VAL A 144 26.55 -0.30 -3.02
N LEU A 145 27.12 -0.05 -1.83
CA LEU A 145 27.13 -1.04 -0.74
C LEU A 145 25.70 -1.32 -0.26
N PHE A 146 24.88 -0.26 -0.10
CA PHE A 146 23.47 -0.41 0.24
C PHE A 146 22.73 -1.25 -0.81
N PHE A 147 22.98 -1.05 -2.11
CA PHE A 147 22.36 -1.84 -3.18
C PHE A 147 22.71 -3.32 -3.09
N VAL A 148 23.99 -3.65 -2.92
CA VAL A 148 24.42 -5.05 -2.80
C VAL A 148 23.82 -5.68 -1.54
N GLY A 149 23.87 -4.99 -0.40
CA GLY A 149 23.25 -5.46 0.84
C GLY A 149 21.74 -5.64 0.74
N ALA A 150 21.03 -4.71 0.11
CA ALA A 150 19.60 -4.81 -0.13
C ALA A 150 19.26 -5.96 -1.09
N CYS A 151 20.09 -6.24 -2.10
CA CYS A 151 19.94 -7.41 -2.96
C CYS A 151 20.03 -8.71 -2.17
N LEU A 152 21.01 -8.83 -1.26
CA LEU A 152 21.18 -10.00 -0.40
C LEU A 152 20.01 -10.17 0.57
N ALA A 153 19.59 -9.08 1.23
CA ALA A 153 18.49 -9.10 2.19
C ALA A 153 17.17 -9.51 1.51
N LEU A 154 16.77 -8.81 0.44
CA LEU A 154 15.53 -9.08 -0.28
C LEU A 154 15.56 -10.45 -0.99
N GLY A 155 16.71 -10.83 -1.54
CA GLY A 155 16.91 -12.15 -2.14
C GLY A 155 16.74 -13.28 -1.12
N THR A 156 17.33 -13.13 0.07
CA THR A 156 17.19 -14.11 1.15
C THR A 156 15.75 -14.21 1.67
N LEU A 157 15.06 -13.07 1.85
CA LEU A 157 13.65 -13.06 2.22
C LEU A 157 12.76 -13.73 1.15
N TYR A 158 13.07 -13.52 -0.14
CA TYR A 158 12.38 -14.20 -1.23
C TYR A 158 12.58 -15.72 -1.16
N LEU A 159 13.81 -16.19 -0.98
CA LEU A 159 14.10 -17.62 -0.82
C LEU A 159 13.42 -18.21 0.42
N HIS A 160 13.45 -17.50 1.55
CA HIS A 160 12.73 -17.89 2.78
C HIS A 160 11.23 -18.04 2.54
N SER A 161 10.59 -17.04 1.93
CA SER A 161 9.16 -17.10 1.63
C SER A 161 8.80 -18.25 0.68
N THR A 162 9.71 -18.58 -0.23
CA THR A 162 9.57 -19.70 -1.17
C THR A 162 9.66 -21.03 -0.43
N ALA A 163 10.72 -21.24 0.38
CA ALA A 163 10.90 -22.45 1.17
C ALA A 163 9.75 -22.65 2.18
N ALA A 164 9.37 -21.61 2.92
CA ALA A 164 8.25 -21.64 3.85
C ALA A 164 6.94 -22.03 3.14
N SER A 165 6.73 -21.58 1.89
CA SER A 165 5.54 -21.97 1.11
C SER A 165 5.54 -23.48 0.78
N PHE A 166 6.70 -24.07 0.49
CA PHE A 166 6.80 -25.50 0.24
C PHE A 166 6.57 -26.34 1.50
N VAL A 167 7.22 -25.96 2.62
CA VAL A 167 7.02 -26.64 3.91
C VAL A 167 5.56 -26.56 4.35
N ARG A 168 4.91 -25.39 4.20
CA ARG A 168 3.49 -25.24 4.53
C ARG A 168 2.59 -26.08 3.64
N THR A 169 2.91 -26.20 2.35
CA THR A 169 2.18 -27.10 1.44
C THR A 169 2.33 -28.55 1.91
N ARG A 170 3.54 -28.98 2.29
CA ARG A 170 3.80 -30.32 2.83
C ARG A 170 3.05 -30.58 4.15
N LEU A 171 3.06 -29.62 5.08
CA LEU A 171 2.30 -29.72 6.34
C LEU A 171 0.79 -29.78 6.07
N SER A 172 0.28 -28.98 5.12
CA SER A 172 -1.15 -29.02 4.79
C SER A 172 -1.59 -30.37 4.22
N ALA A 173 -0.69 -31.11 3.56
CA ALA A 173 -0.98 -32.47 3.08
C ALA A 173 -1.19 -33.47 4.24
N TRP A 174 -0.71 -33.17 5.44
CA TRP A 174 -0.93 -33.98 6.66
C TRP A 174 -2.24 -33.61 7.39
N GLY A 175 -3.07 -32.75 6.82
CA GLY A 175 -4.38 -32.39 7.37
C GLY A 175 -4.31 -31.60 8.69
N LEU A 176 -5.08 -32.01 9.69
CA LEU A 176 -5.19 -31.33 10.98
C LEU A 176 -3.85 -31.32 11.75
N TRP A 177 -3.13 -32.44 11.75
CA TRP A 177 -1.85 -32.57 12.46
C TRP A 177 -0.79 -31.61 11.93
N GLY A 178 -0.72 -31.41 10.61
CA GLY A 178 0.19 -30.43 10.03
C GLY A 178 -0.18 -28.97 10.36
N GLN A 179 -1.47 -28.68 10.53
CA GLN A 179 -1.91 -27.36 11.01
C GLN A 179 -1.56 -27.13 12.48
N VAL A 180 -1.77 -28.14 13.34
CA VAL A 180 -1.37 -28.08 14.75
C VAL A 180 0.13 -27.91 14.88
N ALA A 181 0.93 -28.68 14.14
CA ALA A 181 2.39 -28.56 14.15
C ALA A 181 2.85 -27.16 13.70
N ARG A 182 2.26 -26.62 12.63
CA ARG A 182 2.56 -25.26 12.16
C ARG A 182 2.24 -24.20 13.20
N TRP A 183 1.01 -24.19 13.72
CA TRP A 183 0.58 -23.16 14.66
C TRP A 183 1.22 -23.32 16.03
N GLY A 184 1.53 -24.55 16.44
CA GLY A 184 2.35 -24.83 17.62
C GLY A 184 3.76 -24.25 17.49
N ALA A 185 4.43 -24.45 16.36
CA ALA A 185 5.75 -23.86 16.11
C ALA A 185 5.70 -22.32 16.06
N VAL A 186 4.73 -21.74 15.35
CA VAL A 186 4.54 -20.29 15.28
C VAL A 186 4.24 -19.70 16.65
N GLY A 187 3.33 -20.33 17.42
CA GLY A 187 2.98 -19.93 18.77
C GLY A 187 4.15 -20.05 19.74
N GLY A 188 4.94 -21.11 19.65
CA GLY A 188 6.15 -21.30 20.47
C GLY A 188 7.20 -20.22 20.22
N VAL A 189 7.48 -19.89 18.95
CA VAL A 189 8.40 -18.79 18.60
C VAL A 189 7.88 -17.46 19.13
N LEU A 190 6.58 -17.17 18.99
CA LEU A 190 5.98 -15.95 19.53
C LEU A 190 6.06 -15.88 21.06
N ALA A 191 5.84 -17.00 21.74
CA ALA A 191 5.96 -17.07 23.20
C ALA A 191 7.40 -16.81 23.65
N LEU A 192 8.40 -17.37 22.97
CA LEU A 192 9.81 -17.09 23.25
C LEU A 192 10.18 -15.63 23.00
N VAL A 193 9.68 -15.03 21.92
CA VAL A 193 9.87 -13.60 21.63
C VAL A 193 9.23 -12.74 22.71
N ALA A 194 7.98 -13.04 23.10
CA ALA A 194 7.27 -12.32 24.14
C ALA A 194 7.98 -12.45 25.50
N LEU A 195 8.47 -13.64 25.83
CA LEU A 195 9.25 -13.89 27.04
C LEU A 195 10.55 -13.08 27.04
N ALA A 196 11.33 -13.13 25.96
CA ALA A 196 12.58 -12.40 25.84
C ALA A 196 12.37 -10.88 25.93
N VAL A 197 11.33 -10.34 25.30
CA VAL A 197 10.97 -8.92 25.41
C VAL A 197 10.53 -8.59 26.83
N PHE A 198 9.72 -9.45 27.46
CA PHE A 198 9.22 -9.22 28.82
C PHE A 198 10.33 -9.24 29.87
N THR A 199 11.27 -10.19 29.80
CA THR A 199 12.43 -10.24 30.70
C THR A 199 13.31 -9.01 30.52
N SER A 200 13.58 -8.61 29.28
CA SER A 200 14.37 -7.40 29.00
C SER A 200 13.67 -6.11 29.44
N LEU A 201 12.34 -6.03 29.38
CA LEU A 201 11.57 -4.90 29.92
C LEU A 201 11.56 -4.86 31.44
N ARG A 202 11.72 -6.00 32.13
CA ARG A 202 11.89 -6.04 33.59
C ARG A 202 13.27 -5.55 34.01
N GLU A 203 14.31 -5.91 33.28
CA GLU A 203 15.70 -5.48 33.53
C GLU A 203 15.93 -4.01 33.15
N HIS A 204 15.26 -3.55 32.09
CA HIS A 204 15.31 -2.17 31.60
C HIS A 204 13.90 -1.56 31.61
N PRO A 205 13.36 -1.22 32.79
CA PRO A 205 12.04 -0.62 32.88
C PRO A 205 11.99 0.66 32.06
N VAL A 206 10.80 0.94 31.53
CA VAL A 206 10.55 2.17 30.78
C VAL A 206 10.84 3.36 31.71
N PRO A 207 11.76 4.28 31.34
CA PRO A 207 12.10 5.42 32.17
C PRO A 207 10.85 6.27 32.44
N GLU A 208 10.73 6.79 33.66
CA GLU A 208 9.59 7.64 34.04
C GLU A 208 9.59 8.98 33.30
N ASP A 209 10.76 9.44 32.81
CA ASP A 209 10.95 10.68 32.04
C ASP A 209 11.50 10.39 30.63
N LEU A 210 10.59 10.14 29.68
CA LEU A 210 10.89 10.03 28.24
C LEU A 210 10.79 11.36 27.48
N SER A 211 10.58 12.45 28.22
CA SER A 211 10.32 13.81 27.70
C SER A 211 11.40 14.34 26.75
N SER A 212 12.63 13.82 26.83
CA SER A 212 13.70 14.11 25.88
C SER A 212 13.84 12.97 24.85
N GLY A 213 13.81 13.32 23.56
CA GLY A 213 14.09 12.35 22.48
C GLY A 213 15.48 11.70 22.59
N ARG A 214 16.38 12.23 23.44
CA ARG A 214 17.66 11.60 23.79
C ARG A 214 17.49 10.47 24.82
N ALA A 215 16.65 10.64 25.85
CA ALA A 215 16.35 9.59 26.84
C ALA A 215 15.62 8.40 26.21
N LEU A 216 14.62 8.65 25.35
CA LEU A 216 13.94 7.59 24.61
C LEU A 216 14.91 6.80 23.71
N ARG A 217 15.80 7.50 23.00
CA ARG A 217 16.83 6.84 22.17
C ARG A 217 17.80 6.02 23.00
N GLY A 218 18.28 6.56 24.12
CA GLY A 218 19.20 5.86 25.03
C GLY A 218 18.56 4.59 25.61
N TRP A 219 17.30 4.67 26.06
CA TRP A 219 16.56 3.51 26.53
C TRP A 219 16.32 2.48 25.42
N LEU A 220 15.92 2.91 24.22
CA LEU A 220 15.76 2.00 23.07
C LEU A 220 17.06 1.29 22.73
N GLN A 221 18.19 2.02 22.73
CA GLN A 221 19.52 1.44 22.50
C GLN A 221 19.89 0.43 23.59
N ALA A 222 19.63 0.74 24.87
CA ALA A 222 19.86 -0.18 25.98
C ALA A 222 18.98 -1.44 25.88
N LEU A 223 17.69 -1.29 25.60
CA LEU A 223 16.76 -2.40 25.38
C LEU A 223 17.19 -3.26 24.19
N MET A 224 17.62 -2.63 23.09
CA MET A 224 18.14 -3.33 21.90
C MET A 224 19.48 -4.05 22.13
N ALA A 225 20.26 -3.59 23.11
CA ALA A 225 21.52 -4.22 23.51
C ALA A 225 21.30 -5.35 24.53
N SER A 226 20.13 -5.41 25.18
CA SER A 226 19.81 -6.47 26.13
C SER A 226 19.88 -7.86 25.47
N PRO A 227 20.38 -8.90 26.17
CA PRO A 227 20.61 -10.22 25.56
C PRO A 227 19.36 -10.84 24.92
N GLY A 228 18.20 -10.70 25.58
CA GLY A 228 16.93 -11.25 25.10
C GLY A 228 16.48 -10.61 23.78
N VAL A 229 16.37 -9.29 23.75
CA VAL A 229 15.96 -8.55 22.55
C VAL A 229 17.02 -8.65 21.44
N ALA A 230 18.31 -8.62 21.78
CA ALA A 230 19.38 -8.80 20.81
C ALA A 230 19.28 -10.16 20.12
N ALA A 231 18.98 -11.24 20.84
CA ALA A 231 18.76 -12.57 20.27
C ALA A 231 17.55 -12.62 19.34
N VAL A 232 16.44 -11.97 19.71
CA VAL A 232 15.24 -11.87 18.85
C VAL A 232 15.50 -11.07 17.58
N LEU A 233 16.24 -9.97 17.68
CA LEU A 233 16.55 -9.10 16.54
C LEU A 233 17.68 -9.64 15.67
N TRP A 234 18.48 -10.58 16.18
CA TRP A 234 19.68 -11.10 15.51
C TRP A 234 19.46 -11.56 14.06
N PRO A 235 18.40 -12.34 13.72
CA PRO A 235 18.18 -12.75 12.33
C PRO A 235 17.92 -11.56 11.39
N GLY A 236 17.18 -10.56 11.86
CA GLY A 236 16.91 -9.34 11.11
C GLY A 236 18.15 -8.46 10.97
N ARG A 237 18.95 -8.32 12.03
CA ARG A 237 20.24 -7.60 12.01
C ARG A 237 21.21 -8.24 11.03
N LEU A 238 21.32 -9.57 11.02
CA LEU A 238 22.20 -10.30 10.11
C LEU A 238 21.86 -10.05 8.65
N LEU A 239 20.57 -10.02 8.32
CA LEU A 239 20.07 -9.76 6.97
C LEU A 239 20.33 -8.33 6.50
N VAL A 240 20.16 -7.36 7.40
CA VAL A 240 20.19 -5.94 7.06
C VAL A 240 21.58 -5.33 7.24
N ALA A 241 22.49 -5.97 8.00
CA ALA A 241 23.83 -5.47 8.30
C ALA A 241 24.65 -5.06 7.07
N PRO A 242 24.72 -5.83 5.96
CA PRO A 242 25.44 -5.39 4.77
C PRO A 242 24.85 -4.12 4.15
N ALA A 243 23.53 -3.92 4.24
CA ALA A 243 22.89 -2.71 3.71
C ALA A 243 23.16 -1.48 4.60
N LEU A 244 23.37 -1.67 5.90
CA LEU A 244 23.63 -0.61 6.88
C LEU A 244 25.12 -0.29 7.08
N ALA A 245 26.01 -1.01 6.40
CA ALA A 245 27.45 -0.82 6.49
C ALA A 245 27.83 0.65 6.18
N GLN A 246 28.69 1.20 7.04
CA GLN A 246 29.14 2.59 6.95
C GLN A 246 30.48 2.70 6.21
N SER A 247 31.26 1.63 6.23
CA SER A 247 32.55 1.53 5.54
C SER A 247 32.63 0.26 4.69
N VAL A 248 33.60 0.23 3.78
CA VAL A 248 33.91 -0.97 2.98
C VAL A 248 34.35 -2.12 3.89
N SER A 249 35.11 -1.85 4.96
CA SER A 249 35.52 -2.87 5.93
C SER A 249 34.32 -3.47 6.67
N ASP A 250 33.40 -2.65 7.18
CA ASP A 250 32.20 -3.14 7.87
C ASP A 250 31.35 -4.00 6.93
N PHE A 251 31.27 -3.59 5.66
CA PHE A 251 30.56 -4.35 4.64
C PHE A 251 31.20 -5.72 4.40
N LEU A 252 32.52 -5.79 4.27
CA LEU A 252 33.25 -7.04 4.06
C LEU A 252 33.12 -7.99 5.25
N TRP A 253 33.02 -7.49 6.49
CA TRP A 253 32.76 -8.32 7.66
C TRP A 253 31.31 -8.81 7.75
N ALA A 254 30.35 -8.00 7.32
CA ALA A 254 28.94 -8.38 7.31
C ALA A 254 28.56 -9.31 6.12
N LEU A 255 29.38 -9.35 5.07
CA LEU A 255 29.07 -10.06 3.83
C LEU A 255 29.08 -11.61 3.97
N PRO A 256 30.09 -12.26 4.56
CA PRO A 256 30.13 -13.72 4.70
C PRO A 256 28.90 -14.32 5.38
N PRO A 257 28.43 -13.83 6.55
CA PRO A 257 27.27 -14.44 7.20
C PRO A 257 25.98 -14.22 6.39
N ALA A 258 25.82 -13.08 5.71
CA ALA A 258 24.67 -12.84 4.85
C ALA A 258 24.66 -13.76 3.61
N LEU A 259 25.82 -14.00 3.00
CA LEU A 259 25.97 -14.96 1.89
C LEU A 259 25.72 -16.39 2.34
N ALA A 260 26.27 -16.80 3.50
CA ALA A 260 26.02 -18.11 4.09
C ALA A 260 24.53 -18.33 4.36
N LEU A 261 23.84 -17.31 4.89
CA LEU A 261 22.41 -17.36 5.12
C LEU A 261 21.61 -17.49 3.81
N MET A 262 21.99 -16.74 2.77
CA MET A 262 21.35 -16.84 1.45
C MET A 262 21.56 -18.22 0.83
N ALA A 263 22.78 -18.76 0.92
CA ALA A 263 23.12 -20.10 0.43
C ALA A 263 22.36 -21.19 1.20
N ALA A 264 22.26 -21.08 2.53
CA ALA A 264 21.47 -21.98 3.35
C ALA A 264 19.98 -21.97 2.95
N HIS A 265 19.41 -20.78 2.70
CA HIS A 265 18.04 -20.67 2.21
C HIS A 265 17.86 -21.24 0.80
N TYR A 266 18.84 -21.08 -0.08
CA TYR A 266 18.83 -21.71 -1.40
C TYR A 266 18.85 -23.24 -1.29
N GLY A 267 19.74 -23.80 -0.47
CA GLY A 267 19.77 -25.24 -0.17
C GLY A 267 18.47 -25.74 0.45
N TRP A 268 17.87 -24.96 1.35
CA TRP A 268 16.58 -25.27 1.97
C TRP A 268 15.45 -25.30 0.94
N VAL A 269 15.42 -24.39 -0.03
CA VAL A 269 14.44 -24.43 -1.14
C VAL A 269 14.60 -25.70 -1.96
N LEU A 270 15.83 -26.11 -2.27
CA LEU A 270 16.09 -27.36 -3.02
C LEU A 270 15.72 -28.61 -2.23
N TRP A 271 15.93 -28.61 -0.91
CA TRP A 271 15.57 -29.72 -0.04
C TRP A 271 14.06 -29.82 0.17
N ALA A 272 13.38 -28.69 0.34
CA ALA A 272 11.94 -28.62 0.57
C ALA A 272 11.12 -28.76 -0.72
N GLU A 273 11.74 -29.04 -1.88
CA GLU A 273 11.06 -29.15 -3.17
C GLU A 273 9.91 -30.17 -3.10
N VAL A 274 8.67 -29.69 -3.33
CA VAL A 274 7.45 -30.50 -3.44
C VAL A 274 7.07 -30.60 -4.93
N PRO A 275 6.49 -31.71 -5.42
CA PRO A 275 5.96 -31.79 -6.79
C PRO A 275 4.97 -30.64 -7.07
N PHE A 276 5.45 -29.57 -7.71
CA PHE A 276 4.66 -28.37 -7.98
C PHE A 276 3.98 -28.42 -9.35
N GLU A 277 4.24 -29.44 -10.17
CA GLU A 277 3.71 -29.56 -11.54
C GLU A 277 2.19 -29.64 -11.56
N GLU A 278 1.57 -30.53 -10.78
CA GLU A 278 0.12 -30.67 -10.70
C GLU A 278 -0.55 -29.38 -10.22
N THR A 279 0.02 -28.74 -9.19
CA THR A 279 -0.50 -27.46 -8.67
C THR A 279 -0.27 -26.28 -9.63
N ALA A 280 0.81 -26.32 -10.43
CA ALA A 280 1.11 -25.31 -11.44
C ALA A 280 0.23 -25.46 -12.68
N VAL A 281 -0.06 -26.69 -13.11
CA VAL A 281 -0.96 -27.03 -14.23
C VAL A 281 -2.40 -26.64 -13.88
N VAL A 282 -2.93 -27.08 -12.73
CA VAL A 282 -4.28 -26.70 -12.26
C VAL A 282 -4.42 -25.18 -12.15
N ARG A 283 -3.33 -24.46 -11.81
CA ARG A 283 -3.34 -22.99 -11.74
C ARG A 283 -3.24 -22.31 -13.10
N ALA A 284 -2.44 -22.85 -14.02
CA ALA A 284 -2.38 -22.36 -15.40
C ALA A 284 -3.75 -22.56 -16.07
N GLU A 285 -4.39 -23.71 -15.86
CA GLU A 285 -5.70 -24.04 -16.39
C GLU A 285 -6.83 -23.21 -15.75
N SER A 286 -6.85 -23.06 -14.42
CA SER A 286 -7.82 -22.16 -13.79
C SER A 286 -7.61 -20.71 -14.20
N ARG A 287 -6.37 -20.25 -14.44
CA ARG A 287 -6.13 -18.91 -14.99
C ARG A 287 -6.52 -18.79 -16.47
N SER A 288 -6.29 -19.82 -17.29
CA SER A 288 -6.69 -19.82 -18.70
C SER A 288 -8.21 -19.85 -18.80
N ARG A 289 -8.88 -20.71 -18.03
CA ARG A 289 -10.33 -20.70 -17.82
C ARG A 289 -10.80 -19.33 -17.34
N GLU A 290 -10.20 -18.75 -16.30
CA GLU A 290 -10.56 -17.39 -15.87
C GLU A 290 -10.34 -16.33 -16.96
N ARG A 291 -9.29 -16.43 -17.78
CA ARG A 291 -9.01 -15.49 -18.89
C ARG A 291 -9.97 -15.68 -20.06
N MET A 292 -10.25 -16.91 -20.45
CA MET A 292 -11.22 -17.26 -21.49
C MET A 292 -12.65 -16.91 -21.07
N LEU A 293 -12.99 -17.09 -19.79
CA LEU A 293 -14.27 -16.67 -19.21
C LEU A 293 -14.37 -15.15 -19.09
N ARG A 294 -13.25 -14.45 -18.83
CA ARG A 294 -13.19 -12.98 -18.88
C ARG A 294 -13.32 -12.45 -20.32
N ALA A 295 -12.70 -13.10 -21.29
CA ALA A 295 -12.76 -12.74 -22.70
C ALA A 295 -14.16 -12.99 -23.30
N SER A 296 -14.88 -14.01 -22.83
CA SER A 296 -16.24 -14.32 -23.30
C SER A 296 -17.35 -13.52 -22.61
N GLY A 297 -17.03 -12.58 -21.72
CA GLY A 297 -18.02 -11.76 -20.98
C GLY A 297 -18.90 -12.55 -20.00
N ARG A 298 -18.80 -13.90 -19.96
CA ARG A 298 -19.56 -14.79 -19.10
C ARG A 298 -18.81 -15.00 -17.79
N MET A 299 -19.01 -14.11 -16.82
CA MET A 299 -18.58 -14.37 -15.44
C MET A 299 -19.75 -14.36 -14.46
N THR A 300 -20.31 -15.53 -14.18
CA THR A 300 -20.70 -15.93 -12.82
C THR A 300 -19.44 -16.49 -12.14
N ARG A 301 -18.99 -15.86 -11.05
CA ARG A 301 -17.78 -16.25 -10.31
C ARG A 301 -17.94 -17.66 -9.72
N VAL A 302 -17.22 -18.65 -10.24
CA VAL A 302 -16.95 -19.91 -9.52
C VAL A 302 -15.59 -19.81 -8.84
N GLY A 303 -15.59 -19.16 -7.69
CA GLY A 303 -14.56 -19.31 -6.66
C GLY A 303 -15.30 -19.46 -5.35
N SER A 304 -14.76 -20.20 -4.38
CA SER A 304 -15.39 -20.32 -3.05
C SER A 304 -15.61 -18.92 -2.48
N LEU A 305 -16.85 -18.45 -2.56
CA LEU A 305 -17.26 -17.20 -1.98
C LEU A 305 -17.15 -17.42 -0.47
N THR A 306 -16.05 -16.97 0.13
CA THR A 306 -16.07 -16.73 1.57
C THR A 306 -17.10 -15.61 1.77
N LEU A 307 -18.31 -16.01 2.17
CA LEU A 307 -19.43 -15.13 2.43
C LEU A 307 -19.10 -14.32 3.67
N SER A 308 -18.38 -13.21 3.48
CA SER A 308 -18.24 -12.23 4.55
C SER A 308 -19.61 -11.63 4.83
N ARG A 309 -19.96 -11.47 6.11
CA ARG A 309 -21.22 -10.85 6.52
C ARG A 309 -21.41 -9.52 5.76
N PRO A 310 -22.53 -9.30 5.05
CA PRO A 310 -22.77 -8.06 4.34
C PRO A 310 -22.82 -6.88 5.32
N PRO A 311 -22.56 -5.64 4.86
CA PRO A 311 -22.55 -4.46 5.74
C PRO A 311 -23.92 -4.23 6.40
N PHE A 312 -24.99 -4.49 5.65
CA PHE A 312 -26.37 -4.51 6.13
C PHE A 312 -27.20 -5.45 5.26
N ARG A 313 -28.38 -5.86 5.76
CA ARG A 313 -29.34 -6.67 5.00
C ARG A 313 -30.03 -5.79 3.96
N LEU A 314 -29.86 -6.11 2.68
CA LEU A 314 -30.58 -5.43 1.61
C LEU A 314 -32.05 -5.90 1.63
N LEU A 315 -32.99 -4.96 1.69
CA LEU A 315 -34.42 -5.27 1.61
C LEU A 315 -34.81 -5.62 0.16
N PRO A 316 -35.80 -6.52 -0.05
CA PRO A 316 -36.27 -6.87 -1.40
C PRO A 316 -36.91 -5.72 -2.18
N ARG A 317 -37.38 -4.68 -1.48
CA ARG A 317 -37.96 -3.46 -2.06
C ARG A 317 -37.27 -2.24 -1.46
N GLY A 318 -37.08 -1.21 -2.27
CA GLY A 318 -36.49 0.05 -1.82
C GLY A 318 -35.86 0.84 -2.95
N ARG A 319 -35.12 1.88 -2.56
CA ARG A 319 -34.37 2.74 -3.48
C ARG A 319 -33.23 1.96 -4.15
N PRO A 320 -33.19 1.84 -5.49
CA PRO A 320 -32.21 1.01 -6.18
C PRO A 320 -30.76 1.52 -6.02
N GLU A 321 -30.57 2.80 -5.70
CA GLU A 321 -29.26 3.37 -5.40
C GLU A 321 -28.61 2.74 -4.17
N VAL A 322 -29.43 2.31 -3.21
CA VAL A 322 -28.95 1.62 -2.00
C VAL A 322 -28.32 0.29 -2.36
N ALA A 323 -28.81 -0.40 -3.39
CA ALA A 323 -28.22 -1.65 -3.87
C ALA A 323 -26.83 -1.42 -4.49
N LEU A 324 -26.65 -0.31 -5.22
CA LEU A 324 -25.34 0.09 -5.74
C LEU A 324 -24.36 0.45 -4.62
N ILE A 325 -24.81 1.20 -3.62
CA ILE A 325 -23.99 1.52 -2.44
C ILE A 325 -23.59 0.23 -1.70
N TRP A 326 -24.54 -0.67 -1.49
CA TRP A 326 -24.32 -1.97 -0.85
C TRP A 326 -23.29 -2.82 -1.61
N LYS A 327 -23.40 -2.90 -2.94
CA LYS A 327 -22.44 -3.58 -3.81
C LYS A 327 -21.02 -3.05 -3.61
N ASN A 328 -20.86 -1.73 -3.58
CA ASN A 328 -19.55 -1.07 -3.44
C ASN A 328 -18.95 -1.25 -2.03
N LEU A 329 -19.78 -1.19 -0.98
CA LEU A 329 -19.34 -1.45 0.40
C LEU A 329 -18.87 -2.90 0.60
N ILE A 330 -19.50 -3.87 -0.06
CA ILE A 330 -19.01 -5.27 -0.06
C ILE A 330 -17.68 -5.38 -0.80
N ALA A 331 -17.51 -4.66 -1.92
CA ALA A 331 -16.24 -4.61 -2.62
C ALA A 331 -15.14 -4.07 -1.70
N ARG A 332 -15.41 -3.04 -0.86
CA ARG A 332 -14.46 -2.54 0.14
C ARG A 332 -13.96 -3.62 1.08
N LYS A 333 -14.91 -4.32 1.70
CA LYS A 333 -14.63 -5.31 2.74
C LYS A 333 -13.72 -6.43 2.21
N ARG A 334 -13.84 -6.75 0.92
CA ARG A 334 -12.99 -7.75 0.24
C ARG A 334 -11.57 -7.24 -0.05
N MET A 335 -11.37 -5.93 -0.18
CA MET A 335 -10.08 -5.32 -0.52
C MET A 335 -9.29 -4.82 0.70
N GLY A 336 -9.92 -4.68 1.88
CA GLY A 336 -9.43 -3.88 3.00
C GLY A 336 -8.64 -4.58 4.12
N GLY A 337 -8.20 -5.83 3.97
CA GLY A 337 -7.65 -6.64 5.07
C GLY A 337 -6.51 -5.98 5.88
N GLY A 338 -5.43 -5.52 5.22
CA GLY A 338 -4.29 -4.91 5.91
C GLY A 338 -4.55 -3.48 6.42
N PHE A 339 -5.44 -2.74 5.75
CA PHE A 339 -5.75 -1.36 6.09
C PHE A 339 -6.64 -1.24 7.32
N ALA A 340 -7.57 -2.20 7.51
CA ALA A 340 -8.39 -2.29 8.72
C ALA A 340 -7.55 -2.66 9.95
N VAL A 341 -6.56 -3.53 9.80
CA VAL A 341 -5.61 -3.89 10.88
C VAL A 341 -4.73 -2.70 11.27
N PHE A 342 -4.22 -1.94 10.29
CA PHE A 342 -3.46 -0.72 10.54
C PHE A 342 -4.28 0.34 11.30
N LEU A 343 -5.55 0.52 10.94
CA LEU A 343 -6.46 1.43 11.66
C LEU A 343 -6.80 0.92 13.06
N ALA A 344 -7.10 -0.37 13.19
CA ALA A 344 -7.36 -0.98 14.49
C ALA A 344 -6.17 -0.79 15.43
N PHE A 345 -4.94 -0.87 14.92
CA PHE A 345 -3.73 -0.58 15.70
C PHE A 345 -3.67 0.88 16.16
N ILE A 346 -3.98 1.85 15.29
CA ILE A 346 -4.01 3.28 15.65
C ILE A 346 -5.13 3.58 16.67
N ILE A 347 -6.33 3.05 16.45
CA ILE A 347 -7.49 3.25 17.33
C ILE A 347 -7.27 2.57 18.68
N LEU A 348 -6.81 1.32 18.69
CA LEU A 348 -6.53 0.57 19.92
C LEU A 348 -5.37 1.22 20.70
N GLY A 349 -4.30 1.63 20.01
CA GLY A 349 -3.20 2.37 20.61
C GLY A 349 -3.66 3.71 21.22
N GLY A 350 -4.55 4.44 20.54
CA GLY A 350 -5.15 5.67 21.04
C GLY A 350 -6.10 5.46 22.22
N ALA A 351 -6.94 4.41 22.17
CA ALA A 351 -7.89 4.07 23.22
C ALA A 351 -7.21 3.57 24.50
N ILE A 352 -6.18 2.72 24.37
CA ILE A 352 -5.35 2.29 25.51
C ILE A 352 -4.65 3.49 26.15
N ALA A 353 -4.08 4.40 25.33
CA ALA A 353 -3.46 5.63 25.81
C ALA A 353 -4.45 6.62 26.45
N ALA A 354 -5.74 6.54 26.12
CA ALA A 354 -6.81 7.36 26.71
C ALA A 354 -7.37 6.74 28.01
N MET A 355 -7.60 5.43 28.06
CA MET A 355 -8.22 4.73 29.19
C MET A 355 -7.29 4.50 30.38
N MET A 356 -5.98 4.36 30.16
CA MET A 356 -5.07 4.02 31.27
C MET A 356 -4.81 5.17 32.24
N GLY A 357 -5.28 6.39 31.98
CA GLY A 357 -5.35 7.51 32.93
C GLY A 357 -4.02 8.03 33.50
N ASP A 358 -2.94 7.27 33.36
CA ASP A 358 -1.65 7.57 33.94
C ASP A 358 -0.87 8.49 33.00
N THR A 359 -0.77 9.75 33.41
CA THR A 359 -0.22 10.87 32.62
C THR A 359 1.27 10.73 32.31
N ARG A 360 1.97 9.71 32.81
CA ARG A 360 3.42 9.57 32.73
C ARG A 360 3.93 8.50 31.77
N LEU A 361 3.18 7.42 31.54
CA LEU A 361 3.65 6.29 30.71
C LEU A 361 3.45 6.47 29.19
N PHE A 362 2.52 7.34 28.78
CA PHE A 362 2.13 7.50 27.37
C PHE A 362 1.97 8.96 26.91
N THR A 363 2.50 9.93 27.66
CA THR A 363 2.58 11.34 27.26
C THR A 363 3.23 11.49 25.88
N ASP A 364 4.24 10.68 25.56
CA ASP A 364 4.90 10.66 24.25
C ASP A 364 4.11 9.93 23.16
N THR A 365 3.32 8.91 23.51
CA THR A 365 2.39 8.28 22.54
C THR A 365 1.33 9.28 22.09
N ARG A 366 0.83 10.15 22.98
CA ARG A 366 -0.06 11.26 22.58
C ARG A 366 0.66 12.28 21.68
N ARG A 367 1.93 12.60 21.97
CA ARG A 367 2.77 13.52 21.16
C ARG A 367 3.06 13.01 19.75
N VAL A 368 3.17 11.70 19.54
CA VAL A 368 3.42 11.12 18.21
C VAL A 368 2.12 10.72 17.52
N LEU A 369 1.24 10.00 18.20
CA LEU A 369 0.05 9.39 17.60
C LEU A 369 -1.02 10.44 17.25
N GLY A 370 -1.17 11.50 18.04
CA GLY A 370 -2.11 12.60 17.76
C GLY A 370 -1.79 13.34 16.46
N PRO A 371 -0.58 13.93 16.32
CA PRO A 371 -0.14 14.58 15.08
C PRO A 371 -0.07 13.62 13.88
N VAL A 372 0.35 12.36 14.08
CA VAL A 372 0.33 11.36 13.00
C VAL A 372 -1.11 11.07 12.55
N ALA A 373 -2.05 10.89 13.46
CA ALA A 373 -3.45 10.66 13.13
C ALA A 373 -4.07 11.87 12.41
N LEU A 374 -3.76 13.11 12.85
CA LEU A 374 -4.17 14.34 12.18
C LEU A 374 -3.56 14.43 10.78
N ALA A 375 -2.25 14.23 10.64
CA ALA A 375 -1.53 14.27 9.37
C ALA A 375 -2.06 13.21 8.40
N LEU A 376 -2.35 11.99 8.88
CA LEU A 376 -2.96 10.93 8.07
C LEU A 376 -4.39 11.32 7.65
N SER A 377 -5.20 11.90 8.55
CA SER A 377 -6.55 12.38 8.23
C SER A 377 -6.52 13.48 7.15
N VAL A 378 -5.59 14.42 7.24
CA VAL A 378 -5.39 15.46 6.20
C VAL A 378 -4.86 14.84 4.91
N MET A 379 -3.84 13.97 4.97
CA MET A 379 -3.25 13.31 3.80
C MET A 379 -4.28 12.50 3.00
N LEU A 380 -5.29 11.95 3.67
CA LEU A 380 -6.38 11.22 3.02
C LEU A 380 -7.27 12.08 2.13
N THR A 381 -7.30 13.41 2.28
CA THR A 381 -7.99 14.28 1.30
C THR A 381 -7.39 14.13 -0.10
N VAL A 382 -6.07 13.98 -0.17
CA VAL A 382 -5.32 13.87 -1.43
C VAL A 382 -5.20 12.41 -1.87
N VAL A 383 -4.77 11.54 -0.96
CA VAL A 383 -4.48 10.13 -1.29
C VAL A 383 -5.73 9.27 -1.27
N GLY A 384 -6.70 9.57 -0.40
CA GLY A 384 -7.92 8.79 -0.16
C GLY A 384 -8.74 8.53 -1.42
N PRO A 385 -9.05 9.54 -2.27
CA PRO A 385 -9.79 9.31 -3.50
C PRO A 385 -9.12 8.28 -4.42
N SER A 386 -7.78 8.26 -4.46
CA SER A 386 -7.01 7.32 -5.27
C SER A 386 -6.91 5.92 -4.65
N ALA A 387 -7.04 5.80 -3.32
CA ALA A 387 -6.95 4.57 -2.55
C ALA A 387 -8.32 3.86 -2.41
N PHE A 388 -9.42 4.60 -2.38
CA PHE A 388 -10.79 4.11 -2.22
C PHE A 388 -11.52 3.99 -3.58
N ARG A 389 -10.93 3.20 -4.49
CA ARG A 389 -11.50 2.93 -5.83
C ARG A 389 -12.62 1.89 -5.76
N MET A 390 -13.82 2.30 -5.36
CA MET A 390 -15.01 1.44 -5.38
C MET A 390 -16.15 2.12 -6.14
N ASP A 391 -15.74 2.93 -7.10
CA ASP A 391 -16.56 3.85 -7.85
C ASP A 391 -16.57 3.44 -9.33
N LEU A 392 -16.99 4.34 -10.23
CA LEU A 392 -17.14 4.06 -11.66
C LEU A 392 -15.86 3.50 -12.31
N ARG A 393 -14.67 3.74 -11.75
CA ARG A 393 -13.40 3.19 -12.27
C ARG A 393 -13.36 1.67 -12.22
N MET A 394 -13.89 1.09 -11.14
CA MET A 394 -13.95 -0.37 -10.98
C MET A 394 -15.03 -1.00 -11.85
N ASP A 395 -16.09 -0.25 -12.12
CA ASP A 395 -17.22 -0.72 -12.93
C ASP A 395 -17.11 -0.32 -14.41
N LEU A 396 -16.05 0.38 -14.82
CA LEU A 396 -15.80 0.77 -16.21
C LEU A 396 -15.87 -0.43 -17.18
N PRO A 397 -15.31 -1.62 -16.86
CA PRO A 397 -15.45 -2.80 -17.73
C PRO A 397 -16.88 -3.37 -17.80
N LYS A 398 -17.80 -2.90 -16.95
CA LYS A 398 -19.18 -3.38 -16.80
C LYS A 398 -20.19 -2.26 -17.04
N LEU A 399 -19.80 -1.20 -17.73
CA LEU A 399 -20.69 -0.07 -18.02
C LEU A 399 -21.96 -0.50 -18.73
N ASP A 400 -21.87 -1.47 -19.65
CA ASP A 400 -23.02 -1.99 -20.40
C ASP A 400 -24.08 -2.56 -19.45
N LEU A 401 -23.65 -3.27 -18.39
CA LEU A 401 -24.53 -3.78 -17.33
C LEU A 401 -25.09 -2.65 -16.45
N LEU A 402 -24.30 -1.60 -16.20
CA LEU A 402 -24.77 -0.44 -15.43
C LEU A 402 -25.82 0.36 -16.19
N ARG A 403 -25.69 0.51 -17.51
CA ARG A 403 -26.63 1.23 -18.38
C ARG A 403 -27.90 0.42 -18.65
N ALA A 404 -27.82 -0.91 -18.63
CA ALA A 404 -29.00 -1.78 -18.77
C ALA A 404 -29.94 -1.73 -17.56
N MET A 405 -29.50 -1.20 -16.41
CA MET A 405 -30.36 -1.03 -15.25
C MET A 405 -31.33 0.14 -15.44
N PRO A 406 -32.57 0.06 -14.89
CA PRO A 406 -33.58 1.12 -14.99
C PRO A 406 -33.25 2.29 -14.03
N LEU A 407 -32.09 2.92 -14.20
CA LEU A 407 -31.58 4.02 -13.40
C LEU A 407 -31.12 5.15 -14.28
N THR A 408 -31.45 6.38 -13.90
CA THR A 408 -30.87 7.57 -14.53
C THR A 408 -29.38 7.65 -14.25
N GLY A 409 -28.61 8.26 -15.15
CA GLY A 409 -27.17 8.41 -14.99
C GLY A 409 -26.80 9.16 -13.70
N ARG A 410 -27.65 10.12 -13.28
CA ARG A 410 -27.49 10.83 -12.00
C ARG A 410 -27.61 9.89 -10.79
N GLN A 411 -28.55 8.93 -10.83
CA GLN A 411 -28.73 7.94 -9.78
C GLN A 411 -27.54 6.97 -9.70
N VAL A 412 -26.98 6.59 -10.84
CA VAL A 412 -25.77 5.76 -10.89
C VAL A 412 -24.58 6.53 -10.31
N VAL A 413 -24.27 7.72 -10.84
CA VAL A 413 -23.12 8.53 -10.41
C VAL A 413 -23.18 8.84 -8.91
N ARG A 414 -24.33 9.27 -8.37
CA ARG A 414 -24.46 9.57 -6.94
C ARG A 414 -24.23 8.34 -6.06
N ALA A 415 -24.77 7.18 -6.46
CA ALA A 415 -24.65 5.95 -5.68
C ALA A 415 -23.20 5.42 -5.69
N GLN A 416 -22.52 5.59 -6.83
CA GLN A 416 -21.12 5.22 -7.00
C GLN A 416 -20.20 6.09 -6.13
N LEU A 417 -20.46 7.40 -6.08
CA LEU A 417 -19.71 8.32 -5.22
C LEU A 417 -19.99 8.09 -3.73
N ALA A 418 -21.26 7.86 -3.35
CA ALA A 418 -21.69 7.73 -1.96
C ALA A 418 -20.95 6.62 -1.20
N ALA A 419 -20.74 5.45 -1.81
CA ALA A 419 -20.05 4.36 -1.12
C ALA A 419 -18.58 4.67 -0.81
N SER A 420 -17.85 5.22 -1.79
CA SER A 420 -16.46 5.62 -1.60
C SER A 420 -16.32 6.81 -0.64
N SER A 421 -17.23 7.79 -0.72
CA SER A 421 -17.20 8.96 0.15
C SER A 421 -17.55 8.59 1.60
N LEU A 422 -18.57 7.75 1.83
CA LEU A 422 -18.91 7.28 3.18
C LEU A 422 -17.76 6.50 3.81
N ALA A 423 -17.15 5.57 3.07
CA ALA A 423 -16.05 4.77 3.58
C ALA A 423 -14.81 5.63 3.89
N LEU A 424 -14.47 6.57 3.01
CA LEU A 424 -13.35 7.48 3.19
C LEU A 424 -13.60 8.48 4.33
N ALA A 425 -14.78 9.11 4.37
CA ALA A 425 -15.17 10.07 5.41
C ALA A 425 -15.20 9.41 6.80
N THR A 426 -15.79 8.22 6.93
CA THR A 426 -15.80 7.48 8.20
C THR A 426 -14.37 7.24 8.70
N PHE A 427 -13.47 6.84 7.80
CA PHE A 427 -12.07 6.61 8.16
C PHE A 427 -11.33 7.89 8.55
N GLN A 428 -11.54 8.95 7.77
CA GLN A 428 -10.92 10.24 7.97
C GLN A 428 -11.36 10.89 9.29
N LEU A 429 -12.66 10.80 9.61
CA LEU A 429 -13.24 11.26 10.87
C LEU A 429 -12.80 10.40 12.06
N ALA A 430 -12.65 9.08 11.91
CA ALA A 430 -12.11 8.24 12.97
C ALA A 430 -10.68 8.64 13.35
N LEU A 431 -9.81 8.88 12.36
CA LEU A 431 -8.45 9.37 12.60
C LEU A 431 -8.44 10.77 13.22
N LEU A 432 -9.31 11.66 12.76
CA LEU A 432 -9.44 12.99 13.33
C LEU A 432 -9.92 12.92 14.78
N ALA A 433 -10.90 12.07 15.09
CA ALA A 433 -11.38 11.86 16.46
C ALA A 433 -10.26 11.34 17.38
N VAL A 434 -9.46 10.38 16.92
CA VAL A 434 -8.27 9.90 17.64
C VAL A 434 -7.31 11.07 17.89
N ALA A 435 -7.03 11.90 16.87
CA ALA A 435 -6.18 13.07 17.05
C ALA A 435 -6.76 13.99 18.14
N LEU A 436 -8.04 14.38 18.03
CA LEU A 436 -8.67 15.33 18.94
C LEU A 436 -8.65 14.86 20.40
N VAL A 437 -8.93 13.58 20.63
CA VAL A 437 -8.91 12.96 21.97
C VAL A 437 -7.50 12.91 22.56
N LEU A 438 -6.47 12.65 21.74
CA LEU A 438 -5.08 12.60 22.19
C LEU A 438 -4.49 14.00 22.47
N GLY A 439 -5.10 15.05 21.90
CA GLY A 439 -4.72 16.44 22.10
C GLY A 439 -3.55 16.88 21.20
N PRO A 440 -3.23 18.19 21.20
CA PRO A 440 -2.21 18.76 20.32
C PRO A 440 -0.75 18.37 20.71
N GLY A 441 -0.56 17.68 21.83
CA GLY A 441 0.75 17.38 22.41
C GLY A 441 1.29 18.50 23.32
N VAL A 442 2.29 18.18 24.16
CA VAL A 442 2.80 19.08 25.22
C VAL A 442 3.53 20.31 24.66
N GLU A 443 4.13 20.21 23.47
CA GLU A 443 4.85 21.33 22.82
C GLU A 443 3.92 22.32 22.10
N ALA A 444 2.65 21.96 21.93
CA ALA A 444 1.66 22.75 21.19
C ALA A 444 0.71 23.53 22.10
N SER A 445 1.20 24.03 23.24
CA SER A 445 0.42 24.83 24.19
C SER A 445 -0.27 26.05 23.55
N ARG A 446 0.34 26.63 22.49
CA ARG A 446 -0.24 27.72 21.68
C ARG A 446 -1.49 27.33 20.88
N LEU A 447 -1.67 26.04 20.59
CA LEU A 447 -2.84 25.51 19.86
C LEU A 447 -4.01 25.15 20.78
N GLY A 448 -3.85 25.23 22.11
CA GLY A 448 -4.87 24.79 23.06
C GLY A 448 -6.25 25.42 22.84
N GLY A 449 -6.31 26.74 22.64
CA GLY A 449 -7.57 27.45 22.36
C GLY A 449 -8.15 27.23 20.96
N TRP A 450 -7.35 26.70 20.03
CA TRP A 450 -7.71 26.50 18.62
C TRP A 450 -7.94 25.02 18.27
N TRP A 451 -7.58 24.10 19.16
CA TRP A 451 -7.58 22.66 18.89
C TRP A 451 -8.97 22.09 18.61
N TRP A 452 -9.92 22.31 19.52
CA TRP A 452 -11.30 21.85 19.36
C TRP A 452 -12.05 22.60 18.26
N PRO A 453 -11.98 23.96 18.17
CA PRO A 453 -12.62 24.69 17.09
C PRO A 453 -12.05 24.32 15.71
N GLY A 454 -10.73 24.22 15.58
CA GLY A 454 -10.07 23.78 14.35
C GLY A 454 -10.40 22.34 14.00
N GLY A 455 -10.44 21.45 14.99
CA GLY A 455 -10.86 20.06 14.85
C GLY A 455 -12.27 19.91 14.28
N LEU A 456 -13.23 20.65 14.83
CA LEU A 456 -14.61 20.65 14.36
C LEU A 456 -14.73 21.26 12.95
N ALA A 457 -13.99 22.32 12.65
CA ALA A 457 -13.92 22.86 11.29
C ALA A 457 -13.41 21.82 10.29
N LEU A 458 -12.34 21.10 10.64
CA LEU A 458 -11.78 20.01 9.85
C LEU A 458 -12.76 18.84 9.72
N ALA A 459 -13.57 18.54 10.73
CA ALA A 459 -14.57 17.47 10.66
C ALA A 459 -15.61 17.71 9.55
N PHE A 460 -15.94 18.97 9.25
CA PHE A 460 -16.79 19.33 8.11
C PHE A 460 -16.01 19.40 6.80
N LEU A 461 -14.85 20.07 6.81
CA LEU A 461 -14.10 20.37 5.59
C LEU A 461 -13.47 19.12 4.96
N LEU A 462 -12.86 18.26 5.77
CA LEU A 462 -12.07 17.12 5.30
C LEU A 462 -12.91 16.12 4.46
N PRO A 463 -14.10 15.67 4.90
CA PRO A 463 -14.98 14.85 4.07
C PRO A 463 -15.43 15.54 2.78
N ALA A 464 -15.70 16.86 2.81
CA ALA A 464 -16.17 17.61 1.64
C ALA A 464 -15.07 17.75 0.56
N VAL A 465 -13.82 18.00 0.98
CA VAL A 465 -12.66 18.01 0.06
C VAL A 465 -12.42 16.61 -0.52
N SER A 466 -12.47 15.57 0.32
CA SER A 466 -12.36 14.17 -0.12
C SER A 466 -13.45 13.79 -1.12
N LEU A 467 -14.69 14.24 -0.90
CA LEU A 467 -15.81 14.05 -1.82
C LEU A 467 -15.56 14.73 -3.17
N SER A 468 -15.02 15.95 -3.16
CA SER A 468 -14.65 16.70 -4.36
C SER A 468 -13.56 15.97 -5.16
N GLY A 469 -12.52 15.47 -4.48
CA GLY A 469 -11.48 14.65 -5.12
C GLY A 469 -12.02 13.34 -5.72
N LEU A 470 -12.96 12.68 -5.04
CA LEU A 470 -13.65 11.50 -5.59
C LEU A 470 -14.50 11.87 -6.82
N PHE A 471 -15.22 12.99 -6.78
CA PHE A 471 -16.01 13.48 -7.90
C PHE A 471 -15.13 13.72 -9.14
N VAL A 472 -14.02 14.45 -8.99
CA VAL A 472 -13.10 14.73 -10.09
C VAL A 472 -12.55 13.44 -10.71
N GLN A 473 -12.19 12.46 -9.88
CA GLN A 473 -11.68 11.18 -10.37
C GLN A 473 -12.75 10.33 -11.08
N ASN A 474 -14.03 10.47 -10.71
CA ASN A 474 -15.14 9.81 -11.42
C ASN A 474 -15.52 10.58 -12.69
N ALA A 475 -15.48 11.91 -12.66
CA ALA A 475 -15.70 12.76 -13.82
C ALA A 475 -14.67 12.45 -14.92
N ALA A 476 -13.41 12.26 -14.55
CA ALA A 476 -12.35 11.87 -15.48
C ALA A 476 -12.64 10.55 -16.23
N VAL A 477 -13.32 9.60 -15.60
CA VAL A 477 -13.67 8.31 -16.23
C VAL A 477 -14.73 8.48 -17.31
N VAL A 478 -15.73 9.33 -17.04
CA VAL A 478 -16.87 9.52 -17.95
C VAL A 478 -16.50 10.50 -19.05
N LEU A 479 -15.77 11.56 -18.74
CA LEU A 479 -15.39 12.60 -19.72
C LEU A 479 -14.16 12.21 -20.54
N PHE A 480 -13.25 11.41 -19.98
CA PHE A 480 -11.99 11.01 -20.62
C PHE A 480 -11.71 9.51 -20.42
N PRO A 481 -12.62 8.60 -20.84
CA PRO A 481 -12.49 7.15 -20.64
C PRO A 481 -11.19 6.58 -21.21
N SER A 482 -10.73 7.14 -22.32
CA SER A 482 -9.51 6.73 -23.03
C SER A 482 -8.20 7.12 -22.33
N TRP A 483 -8.24 8.00 -21.33
CA TRP A 483 -7.09 8.44 -20.53
C TRP A 483 -6.99 7.74 -19.18
N VAL A 484 -8.07 7.13 -18.70
CA VAL A 484 -8.08 6.37 -17.45
C VAL A 484 -7.86 4.89 -17.78
N PRO A 485 -6.76 4.27 -17.30
CA PRO A 485 -6.56 2.84 -17.53
C PRO A 485 -7.71 2.05 -16.91
N ALA A 486 -8.52 1.41 -17.75
CA ALA A 486 -9.49 0.42 -17.29
C ALA A 486 -8.72 -0.68 -16.54
N ASP A 487 -9.27 -1.16 -15.42
CA ASP A 487 -8.63 -2.20 -14.60
C ASP A 487 -8.78 -3.59 -15.25
N THR A 488 -8.42 -3.70 -16.53
CA THR A 488 -8.59 -4.88 -17.40
C THR A 488 -7.55 -5.97 -17.10
N GLY A 489 -6.98 -6.02 -15.89
CA GLY A 489 -6.00 -7.03 -15.48
C GLY A 489 -4.60 -6.87 -16.09
N GLU A 490 -4.45 -6.20 -17.23
CA GLU A 490 -3.18 -5.65 -17.69
C GLU A 490 -2.86 -4.38 -16.92
N ARG A 491 -2.20 -4.51 -15.76
CA ARG A 491 -1.62 -3.34 -15.09
C ARG A 491 -0.69 -2.65 -16.10
N ALA A 492 -1.10 -1.50 -16.63
CA ALA A 492 -0.25 -0.64 -17.42
C ALA A 492 1.02 -0.36 -16.59
N ARG A 493 2.13 -1.00 -16.99
CA ARG A 493 3.42 -1.01 -16.29
C ARG A 493 4.45 -0.35 -17.19
N GLY A 494 4.95 0.80 -16.78
CA GLY A 494 5.98 1.56 -17.49
C GLY A 494 6.03 3.00 -17.02
N ILE A 495 7.07 3.72 -17.43
CA ILE A 495 7.29 5.15 -17.12
C ILE A 495 6.09 5.98 -17.58
N GLU A 496 5.54 5.60 -18.72
CA GLU A 496 4.47 6.30 -19.39
C GLU A 496 3.11 6.17 -18.68
N ALA A 497 2.75 4.95 -18.24
CA ALA A 497 1.62 4.73 -17.35
C ALA A 497 1.80 5.40 -15.97
N MET A 498 3.04 5.51 -15.49
CA MET A 498 3.35 6.25 -14.26
C MET A 498 3.10 7.75 -14.46
N GLY A 499 3.55 8.32 -15.58
CA GLY A 499 3.31 9.73 -15.88
C GLY A 499 1.86 10.06 -16.19
N GLN A 500 1.09 9.16 -16.82
CA GLN A 500 -0.38 9.30 -16.91
C GLN A 500 -1.05 9.34 -15.54
N ARG A 501 -0.59 8.51 -14.59
CA ARG A 501 -1.08 8.56 -13.20
C ARG A 501 -0.69 9.86 -12.52
N LEU A 502 0.53 10.35 -12.73
CA LEU A 502 0.99 11.63 -12.17
C LEU A 502 0.17 12.80 -12.75
N LEU A 503 -0.06 12.82 -14.07
CA LEU A 503 -0.94 13.78 -14.73
C LEU A 503 -2.36 13.75 -14.15
N ALA A 504 -2.93 12.55 -13.94
CA ALA A 504 -4.24 12.42 -13.33
C ALA A 504 -4.28 12.96 -11.89
N VAL A 505 -3.22 12.72 -11.10
CA VAL A 505 -3.10 13.26 -9.73
C VAL A 505 -2.96 14.78 -9.77
N VAL A 506 -2.06 15.33 -10.60
CA VAL A 506 -1.87 16.79 -10.75
C VAL A 506 -3.16 17.45 -11.23
N GLY A 507 -3.82 16.89 -12.25
CA GLY A 507 -5.10 17.38 -12.72
C GLY A 507 -6.17 17.35 -11.63
N THR A 508 -6.22 16.28 -10.83
CA THR A 508 -7.14 16.21 -9.67
C THR A 508 -6.84 17.31 -8.66
N LEU A 509 -5.56 17.54 -8.34
CA LEU A 509 -5.14 18.58 -7.39
C LEU A 509 -5.49 19.98 -7.90
N VAL A 510 -5.24 20.27 -9.18
CA VAL A 510 -5.56 21.57 -9.79
C VAL A 510 -7.07 21.82 -9.74
N VAL A 511 -7.88 20.85 -10.18
CA VAL A 511 -9.35 21.02 -10.17
C VAL A 511 -9.87 21.15 -8.74
N MET A 512 -9.32 20.40 -7.79
CA MET A 512 -9.68 20.51 -6.38
C MET A 512 -9.28 21.87 -5.78
N LEU A 513 -8.09 22.39 -6.11
CA LEU A 513 -7.65 23.71 -5.66
C LEU A 513 -8.54 24.82 -6.21
N VAL A 514 -8.90 24.75 -7.50
CA VAL A 514 -9.83 25.70 -8.12
C VAL A 514 -11.22 25.63 -7.48
N GLY A 515 -11.75 24.43 -7.23
CA GLY A 515 -13.02 24.25 -6.51
C GLY A 515 -12.98 24.71 -5.05
N LEU A 516 -11.79 24.80 -4.45
CA LEU A 516 -11.64 25.33 -3.09
C LEU A 516 -11.79 26.87 -3.06
N ILE A 517 -11.63 27.57 -4.19
CA ILE A 517 -11.66 29.04 -4.24
C ILE A 517 -13.02 29.59 -3.81
N PRO A 518 -14.17 29.18 -4.39
CA PRO A 518 -15.47 29.70 -3.99
C PRO A 518 -15.80 29.36 -2.53
N ALA A 519 -15.48 28.13 -2.11
CA ALA A 519 -15.68 27.68 -0.73
C ALA A 519 -14.85 28.52 0.26
N GLY A 520 -13.60 28.82 -0.06
CA GLY A 520 -12.72 29.67 0.74
C GLY A 520 -13.20 31.11 0.82
N LEU A 521 -13.66 31.68 -0.30
CA LEU A 521 -14.22 33.04 -0.34
C LEU A 521 -15.47 33.16 0.53
N VAL A 522 -16.43 32.24 0.38
CA VAL A 522 -17.66 32.26 1.20
C VAL A 522 -17.34 32.04 2.67
N ALA A 523 -16.41 31.13 2.98
CA ALA A 523 -15.97 30.89 4.34
C ALA A 523 -15.25 32.10 4.96
N LEU A 524 -14.53 32.89 4.17
CA LEU A 524 -13.91 34.14 4.62
C LEU A 524 -14.98 35.21 4.89
N VAL A 525 -15.92 35.39 3.96
CA VAL A 525 -17.01 36.38 4.06
C VAL A 525 -17.90 36.11 5.27
N VAL A 526 -18.19 34.85 5.57
CA VAL A 526 -18.99 34.47 6.75
C VAL A 526 -18.13 34.36 8.01
N GLY A 527 -16.91 33.84 7.89
CA GLY A 527 -16.03 33.57 9.03
C GLY A 527 -15.45 34.82 9.68
N LEU A 528 -15.09 35.85 8.91
CA LEU A 528 -14.51 37.08 9.48
C LEU A 528 -15.49 37.85 10.38
N PRO A 529 -16.75 38.12 9.99
CA PRO A 529 -17.73 38.75 10.89
C PRO A 529 -18.00 37.91 12.14
N VAL A 530 -18.12 36.59 11.97
CA VAL A 530 -18.39 35.66 13.08
C VAL A 530 -17.18 35.57 14.03
N SER A 531 -15.95 35.75 13.53
CA SER A 531 -14.73 35.74 14.35
C SER A 531 -14.67 36.89 15.35
N ALA A 532 -15.28 38.04 15.03
CA ALA A 532 -15.39 39.16 15.96
C ALA A 532 -16.29 38.84 17.17
N LEU A 533 -17.24 37.90 17.01
CA LEU A 533 -18.20 37.50 18.05
C LEU A 533 -17.75 36.25 18.82
N LEU A 534 -17.20 35.25 18.13
CA LEU A 534 -16.93 33.91 18.67
C LEU A 534 -15.44 33.57 18.78
N GLY A 535 -14.55 34.45 18.34
CA GLY A 535 -13.11 34.20 18.34
C GLY A 535 -12.76 32.88 17.61
N PRO A 536 -11.98 31.96 18.22
CA PRO A 536 -11.65 30.66 17.62
C PRO A 536 -12.86 29.82 17.20
N TRP A 537 -14.00 29.97 17.87
CA TRP A 537 -15.24 29.22 17.58
C TRP A 537 -15.97 29.68 16.30
N ALA A 538 -15.45 30.69 15.60
CA ALA A 538 -15.86 30.97 14.23
C ALA A 538 -15.37 29.92 13.23
N LEU A 539 -14.30 29.16 13.55
CA LEU A 539 -13.73 28.16 12.64
C LEU A 539 -14.72 27.04 12.26
N PRO A 540 -15.46 26.41 13.18
CA PRO A 540 -16.50 25.44 12.82
C PRO A 540 -17.56 26.00 11.88
N VAL A 541 -17.98 27.25 12.09
CA VAL A 541 -18.98 27.93 11.24
C VAL A 541 -18.43 28.14 9.83
N ALA A 542 -17.21 28.69 9.73
CA ALA A 542 -16.53 28.86 8.44
C ALA A 542 -16.29 27.51 7.72
N GLY A 543 -15.87 26.47 8.47
CA GLY A 543 -15.68 25.12 7.94
C GLY A 543 -16.96 24.46 7.46
N PHE A 544 -18.08 24.64 8.18
CA PHE A 544 -19.40 24.15 7.78
C PHE A 544 -19.89 24.84 6.50
N VAL A 545 -19.74 26.16 6.40
CA VAL A 545 -20.11 26.93 5.21
C VAL A 545 -19.24 26.53 4.01
N ALA A 546 -17.92 26.42 4.18
CA ALA A 546 -17.02 25.92 3.15
C ALA A 546 -17.42 24.52 2.65
N ALA A 547 -17.70 23.60 3.59
CA ALA A 547 -18.14 22.26 3.27
C ALA A 547 -19.47 22.25 2.50
N GLY A 548 -20.41 23.11 2.88
CA GLY A 548 -21.68 23.30 2.18
C GLY A 548 -21.50 23.73 0.72
N VAL A 549 -20.60 24.69 0.47
CA VAL A 549 -20.27 25.14 -0.89
C VAL A 549 -19.67 23.99 -1.71
N LEU A 550 -18.67 23.27 -1.17
CA LEU A 550 -18.04 22.14 -1.87
C LEU A 550 -19.04 21.01 -2.18
N VAL A 551 -19.91 20.67 -1.22
CA VAL A 551 -20.96 19.67 -1.44
C VAL A 551 -21.96 20.15 -2.50
N GLY A 552 -22.30 21.44 -2.51
CA GLY A 552 -23.12 22.07 -3.54
C GLY A 552 -22.49 22.00 -4.94
N GLU A 553 -21.21 22.31 -5.06
CA GLU A 553 -20.46 22.20 -6.32
C GLU A 553 -20.43 20.76 -6.84
N VAL A 554 -20.13 19.79 -5.96
CA VAL A 554 -20.16 18.36 -6.32
C VAL A 554 -21.57 17.94 -6.73
N TRP A 555 -22.61 18.41 -6.04
CA TRP A 555 -23.99 18.10 -6.39
C TRP A 555 -24.35 18.57 -7.80
N LEU A 556 -24.05 19.83 -8.13
CA LEU A 556 -24.23 20.39 -9.48
C LEU A 556 -23.41 19.61 -10.52
N GLY A 557 -22.16 19.27 -10.17
CA GLY A 557 -21.29 18.42 -10.95
C GLY A 557 -21.88 17.04 -11.24
N VAL A 558 -22.50 16.39 -10.25
CA VAL A 558 -23.18 15.08 -10.41
C VAL A 558 -24.38 15.20 -11.35
N MET A 559 -25.12 16.31 -11.30
CA MET A 559 -26.26 16.55 -12.22
C MET A 559 -25.81 16.69 -13.69
N ALA A 560 -24.66 17.32 -13.92
CA ALA A 560 -24.04 17.41 -15.24
C ALA A 560 -23.43 16.07 -15.67
N LEU A 561 -22.68 15.42 -14.78
CA LEU A 561 -21.99 14.16 -15.04
C LEU A 561 -22.96 13.02 -15.34
N GLY A 562 -24.12 12.98 -14.68
CA GLY A 562 -25.17 12.00 -14.97
C GLY A 562 -25.68 12.08 -16.41
N ARG A 563 -25.76 13.29 -17.00
CA ARG A 563 -26.13 13.47 -18.41
C ARG A 563 -25.02 13.02 -19.35
N ALA A 564 -23.76 13.28 -19.00
CA ALA A 564 -22.61 12.79 -19.76
C ALA A 564 -22.53 11.25 -19.72
N PHE A 565 -22.82 10.64 -18.57
CA PHE A 565 -22.85 9.19 -18.41
C PHE A 565 -23.87 8.49 -19.31
N GLU A 566 -25.05 9.09 -19.49
CA GLU A 566 -26.10 8.54 -20.38
C GLU A 566 -25.68 8.55 -21.86
N ARG A 567 -24.85 9.53 -22.26
CA ARG A 567 -24.35 9.72 -23.64
C ARG A 567 -23.08 8.92 -23.96
N LEU A 568 -22.41 8.36 -22.97
CA LEU A 568 -21.16 7.62 -23.13
C LEU A 568 -21.41 6.36 -23.99
N ASP A 569 -20.73 6.25 -25.15
CA ASP A 569 -20.76 5.03 -25.96
C ASP A 569 -19.50 4.19 -25.79
N VAL A 570 -19.68 2.95 -25.34
CA VAL A 570 -18.60 2.06 -24.91
C VAL A 570 -17.93 1.39 -26.12
N SER A 571 -18.60 1.35 -27.27
CA SER A 571 -18.09 0.82 -28.54
C SER A 571 -17.00 1.70 -29.16
N GLU A 572 -17.18 3.03 -29.13
CA GLU A 572 -16.27 3.99 -29.74
C GLU A 572 -15.14 4.43 -28.79
N ASP A 573 -15.41 4.49 -27.48
CA ASP A 573 -14.51 5.08 -26.49
C ASP A 573 -13.56 4.09 -25.77
N ARG A 574 -13.63 2.79 -26.09
CA ARG A 574 -12.71 1.80 -25.50
C ARG A 574 -11.30 1.95 -26.06
N PRO A 575 -10.26 2.03 -25.22
CA PRO A 575 -8.89 1.90 -25.72
C PRO A 575 -8.69 0.47 -26.23
N GLU A 576 -8.31 0.34 -27.52
CA GLU A 576 -7.71 -0.88 -28.09
C GLU A 576 -6.58 -1.47 -27.23
#